data_AF-A0A2D4K4K4-F1
#
_entry.id   AF-A0A2D4K4K4-F1
#
_cell.length_a   1.000
_cell.length_b   1.000
_cell.length_c   1.000
_cell.angle_alpha   90.00
_cell.angle_beta   90.00
_cell.angle_gamma   90.00
#
_symmetry.space_group_name_H-M   'P 1'
#
loop_
_entity.id
_entity.type
_entity.pdbx_description
1 polymer ?
#
loop_
_entity_poly.entity_id
_entity_poly.type
_entity_poly.pdbx_seq_one_letter_code
_entity_poly.pdbx_strand_id
1 'polypeptide(L)'
;YVAMDTEFPGVVARPIGEFRSNADYQYQLLRCNVDLLKIIQLGLTFMNEQGEYPPGTSTWQFNFKFNLTEDMYAQDSIELLTTSGIQFKKHEEEGIETQYFAELLMTSGVVLCEGVKWLSFHSGYDFGYLIKILTNSNLPE
;
A
#
# COMPACT_ATOMS: atom_id res chain seq x y z
N TYR A 1 -16.49 4.56 7.99
CA TYR A 1 -15.86 3.35 7.43
C TYR A 1 -14.88 3.78 6.36
N VAL A 2 -13.77 3.06 6.24
CA VAL A 2 -12.70 3.35 5.27
C VAL A 2 -12.34 2.05 4.56
N ALA A 3 -12.61 1.97 3.26
CA ALA A 3 -12.10 0.90 2.42
C ALA A 3 -10.73 1.29 1.86
N MET A 4 -9.82 0.32 1.77
CA MET A 4 -8.45 0.56 1.34
C MET A 4 -7.95 -0.56 0.45
N ASP A 5 -7.14 -0.16 -0.53
CA ASP A 5 -6.50 -1.02 -1.51
C ASP A 5 -5.15 -0.39 -1.93
N THR A 6 -4.17 -1.20 -2.35
CA THR A 6 -2.86 -0.70 -2.77
C THR A 6 -2.39 -1.33 -4.07
N GLU A 7 -1.65 -0.53 -4.86
CA GLU A 7 -0.91 -1.03 -6.02
C GLU A 7 0.58 -0.98 -5.71
N PHE A 8 1.27 -2.07 -5.99
CA PHE A 8 2.69 -2.25 -5.68
C PHE A 8 3.37 -3.15 -6.72
N PRO A 9 4.71 -3.13 -6.83
CA PRO A 9 5.42 -3.73 -7.96
C PRO A 9 5.61 -5.25 -7.83
N GLY A 10 4.63 -5.94 -7.24
CA GLY A 10 4.57 -7.40 -7.15
C GLY A 10 5.48 -8.01 -6.08
N VAL A 11 6.05 -9.17 -6.42
CA VAL A 11 6.86 -10.01 -5.54
C VAL A 11 8.15 -10.37 -6.27
N VAL A 12 9.29 -9.98 -5.71
CA VAL A 12 10.63 -10.17 -6.29
C VAL A 12 11.51 -11.13 -5.48
N ALA A 13 11.16 -11.35 -4.22
CA ALA A 13 11.92 -12.18 -3.29
C ALA A 13 11.05 -13.30 -2.70
N ARG A 14 11.67 -14.44 -2.43
CA ARG A 14 11.07 -15.53 -1.64
C ARG A 14 12.02 -15.88 -0.50
N PRO A 15 11.54 -15.93 0.76
CA PRO A 15 12.39 -16.30 1.87
C PRO A 15 12.77 -17.78 1.78
N ILE A 16 14.02 -18.10 2.10
CA ILE A 16 14.57 -19.46 2.13
C ILE A 16 14.88 -19.82 3.58
N GLY A 17 14.41 -20.98 4.05
CA GLY A 17 14.68 -21.44 5.41
C GLY A 17 13.59 -22.37 5.94
N GLU A 18 13.69 -22.68 7.23
CA GLU A 18 12.63 -23.37 7.97
C GLU A 18 11.66 -22.36 8.56
N PHE A 19 10.36 -22.64 8.43
CA PHE A 19 9.27 -21.78 8.92
C PHE A 19 8.44 -22.54 9.94
N ARG A 20 7.98 -21.84 10.98
CA ARG A 20 7.23 -22.46 12.08
C ARG A 20 5.85 -22.95 11.64
N SER A 21 5.29 -22.33 10.60
CA SER A 21 3.99 -22.66 10.03
C SER A 21 3.83 -22.08 8.61
N ASN A 22 2.75 -22.43 7.92
CA ASN A 22 2.39 -21.78 6.66
C ASN A 22 2.14 -20.27 6.86
N ALA A 23 1.45 -19.88 7.94
CA ALA A 23 1.19 -18.47 8.24
C ALA A 23 2.49 -17.67 8.45
N ASP A 24 3.47 -18.28 9.13
CA ASP A 24 4.81 -17.71 9.30
C ASP A 24 5.50 -17.52 7.94
N TYR A 25 5.48 -18.54 7.07
CA TYR A 25 6.01 -18.41 5.71
C TYR A 25 5.33 -17.28 4.91
N GLN A 26 4.00 -17.17 4.95
CA GLN A 26 3.27 -16.10 4.26
C GLN A 26 3.64 -14.73 4.81
N TYR A 27 3.77 -14.60 6.13
CA TYR A 27 4.20 -13.34 6.75
C TYR A 27 5.62 -12.97 6.32
N GLN A 28 6.57 -13.91 6.35
CA GLN A 28 7.95 -13.64 5.93
C GLN A 28 8.04 -13.31 4.43
N LEU A 29 7.20 -13.93 3.59
CA LEU A 29 7.09 -13.60 2.17
C LEU A 29 6.56 -12.18 1.95
N LEU A 30 5.51 -11.79 2.68
CA LEU A 30 4.98 -10.44 2.66
C LEU A 30 6.03 -9.44 3.15
N ARG A 31 6.56 -9.66 4.35
CA ARG A 31 7.55 -8.81 5.02
C ARG A 31 8.72 -8.50 4.09
N CYS A 32 9.37 -9.54 3.55
CA CYS A 32 10.57 -9.33 2.75
C CYS A 32 10.29 -8.50 1.49
N ASN A 33 9.15 -8.69 0.83
CA ASN A 33 8.81 -7.92 -0.36
C ASN A 33 8.36 -6.49 0.00
N VAL A 34 7.54 -6.32 1.03
CA VAL A 34 7.10 -4.99 1.47
C VAL A 34 8.29 -4.15 1.93
N ASP A 35 9.27 -4.72 2.62
CA ASP A 35 10.48 -3.99 3.05
C ASP A 35 11.37 -3.60 1.86
N LEU A 36 11.53 -4.50 0.88
CA LEU A 36 12.37 -4.26 -0.31
C LEU A 36 11.75 -3.29 -1.33
N LEU A 37 10.44 -3.33 -1.48
CA LEU A 37 9.73 -2.65 -2.56
C LEU A 37 9.10 -1.33 -2.09
N LYS A 38 8.89 -0.43 -3.05
CA LYS A 38 8.15 0.82 -2.84
C LYS A 38 6.70 0.66 -3.32
N ILE A 39 5.76 1.23 -2.58
CA ILE A 39 4.35 1.32 -2.99
C ILE A 39 4.22 2.23 -4.22
N ILE A 40 3.22 2.00 -5.07
CA ILE A 40 2.92 2.81 -6.26
C ILE A 40 1.64 3.64 -6.05
N GLN A 41 0.55 3.02 -5.58
CA GLN A 41 -0.69 3.72 -5.24
C GLN A 41 -1.31 3.21 -3.95
N LEU A 42 -2.11 4.07 -3.32
CA LEU A 42 -3.02 3.70 -2.23
C LEU A 42 -4.37 4.36 -2.48
N GLY A 43 -5.42 3.55 -2.48
CA GLY A 43 -6.81 3.99 -2.57
C GLY A 43 -7.46 4.08 -1.19
N LEU A 44 -8.20 5.15 -0.91
CA LEU A 44 -9.09 5.25 0.25
C LEU A 44 -10.49 5.64 -0.19
N THR A 45 -11.49 4.87 0.24
CA THR A 45 -12.92 5.20 0.05
C THR A 45 -13.63 5.35 1.38
N PHE A 46 -14.40 6.41 1.53
CA PHE A 46 -15.07 6.77 2.78
C PHE A 46 -16.59 6.62 2.66
N MET A 47 -17.20 5.99 3.66
CA MET A 47 -18.66 5.81 3.74
C MET A 47 -19.16 5.76 5.19
N ASN A 48 -20.46 6.04 5.38
CA ASN A 48 -21.13 5.88 6.67
C ASN A 48 -21.48 4.40 6.94
N GLU A 49 -22.16 4.12 8.06
CA GLU A 49 -22.52 2.75 8.48
C GLU A 49 -23.57 2.10 7.59
N GLN A 50 -24.38 2.90 6.89
CA GLN A 50 -25.42 2.45 5.96
C GLN A 50 -24.84 2.17 4.56
N GLY A 51 -23.54 2.41 4.38
CA GLY A 51 -22.85 2.28 3.09
C GLY A 51 -23.09 3.46 2.14
N GLU A 52 -23.55 4.58 2.66
CA GLU A 52 -23.79 5.80 1.88
C GLU A 52 -22.50 6.64 1.83
N TYR A 53 -22.26 7.26 0.67
CA TYR A 53 -21.09 8.08 0.43
C TYR A 53 -21.32 9.54 0.83
N PRO A 54 -20.27 10.26 1.29
CA PRO A 54 -20.36 11.71 1.46
C PRO A 54 -20.65 12.40 0.13
N PRO A 55 -21.29 13.59 0.14
CA PRO A 55 -21.48 14.38 -1.07
C PRO A 55 -20.12 14.81 -1.67
N GLY A 56 -19.99 14.73 -2.99
CA GLY A 56 -18.75 15.05 -3.70
C GLY A 56 -17.84 13.84 -3.86
N THR A 57 -16.55 14.02 -3.56
CA THR A 57 -15.54 12.95 -3.66
C THR A 57 -15.58 12.08 -2.42
N SER A 58 -15.74 10.77 -2.62
CA SER A 58 -15.67 9.76 -1.55
C SER A 58 -14.47 8.84 -1.69
N THR A 59 -13.81 8.82 -2.84
CA THR A 59 -12.67 7.97 -3.14
C THR A 59 -11.48 8.80 -3.58
N TRP A 60 -10.34 8.56 -2.96
CA TRP A 60 -9.06 9.18 -3.28
C TRP A 60 -8.06 8.11 -3.70
N GLN A 61 -7.30 8.41 -4.74
CA GLN A 61 -6.17 7.60 -5.19
C GLN A 61 -4.90 8.41 -5.02
N PHE A 62 -4.06 8.01 -4.07
CA PHE A 62 -2.77 8.62 -3.81
C PHE A 62 -1.73 7.96 -4.72
N ASN A 63 -1.03 8.77 -5.50
CA ASN A 63 -0.01 8.32 -6.45
C ASN A 63 1.37 8.63 -5.86
N PHE A 64 2.13 7.61 -5.49
CA PHE A 64 3.43 7.78 -4.84
C PHE A 64 4.56 7.86 -5.84
N LYS A 65 5.66 8.47 -5.40
CA LYS A 65 6.87 8.57 -6.20
C LYS A 65 7.46 7.19 -6.48
N PHE A 66 7.71 6.91 -7.75
CA PHE A 66 8.24 5.63 -8.22
C PHE A 66 9.07 5.83 -9.48
N ASN A 67 10.28 5.27 -9.52
CA ASN A 67 11.22 5.41 -10.63
C ASN A 67 11.57 4.03 -11.21
N LEU A 68 11.19 3.76 -12.47
CA LEU A 68 11.46 2.48 -13.15
C LEU A 68 12.96 2.22 -13.43
N THR A 69 13.83 3.21 -13.27
CA THR A 69 15.28 3.05 -13.44
C THR A 69 15.97 2.70 -12.13
N GLU A 70 15.49 3.25 -11.01
CA GLU A 70 16.14 3.13 -9.70
C GLU A 70 15.48 2.12 -8.77
N ASP A 71 14.15 1.99 -8.83
CA ASP A 71 13.38 1.20 -7.90
C ASP A 71 13.28 -0.27 -8.34
N MET A 72 13.26 -1.17 -7.36
CA MET A 72 13.11 -2.60 -7.62
C MET A 72 11.64 -2.95 -7.91
N TYR A 73 11.42 -3.86 -8.86
CA TYR A 73 10.09 -4.32 -9.23
C TYR A 73 10.10 -5.68 -9.91
N ALA A 74 8.93 -6.34 -9.95
CA ALA A 74 8.69 -7.48 -10.83
C ALA A 74 8.21 -6.97 -12.21
N GLN A 75 8.88 -7.41 -13.28
CA GLN A 75 8.61 -6.97 -14.65
C GLN A 75 7.14 -7.19 -15.05
N ASP A 76 6.61 -8.39 -14.82
CA ASP A 76 5.21 -8.74 -15.14
C ASP A 76 4.20 -7.82 -14.43
N SER A 77 4.52 -7.37 -13.20
CA SER A 77 3.67 -6.45 -12.44
C SER A 77 3.70 -5.04 -13.04
N ILE A 78 4.86 -4.55 -13.48
CA ILE A 78 4.95 -3.24 -14.16
C ILE A 78 4.21 -3.25 -15.49
N GLU A 79 4.29 -4.34 -16.25
CA GLU A 79 3.56 -4.49 -17.52
C GLU A 79 2.04 -4.50 -17.31
N LEU A 80 1.57 -5.26 -16.31
CA LEU A 80 0.18 -5.27 -15.90
C LEU A 80 -0.30 -3.87 -15.50
N LEU A 81 0.43 -3.20 -14.61
CA LEU A 81 0.09 -1.87 -14.11
C LEU A 81 0.08 -0.82 -15.22
N THR A 82 1.05 -0.88 -16.14
CA THR A 82 1.09 0.00 -17.32
C THR A 82 -0.15 -0.23 -18.20
N THR A 83 -0.54 -1.49 -18.41
CA THR A 83 -1.72 -1.85 -19.20
C THR A 83 -3.03 -1.42 -18.51
N SER A 84 -3.06 -1.41 -17.19
CA SER A 84 -4.16 -0.88 -16.37
C SER A 84 -4.21 0.66 -16.31
N GLY A 85 -3.27 1.36 -16.93
CA GLY A 85 -3.28 2.82 -17.09
C GLY A 85 -2.38 3.60 -16.13
N ILE A 86 -1.49 2.92 -15.38
CA ILE A 86 -0.51 3.60 -14.53
C ILE A 86 0.48 4.41 -15.39
N GLN A 87 0.65 5.68 -15.07
CA GLN A 87 1.53 6.61 -15.78
C GLN A 87 2.85 6.78 -15.01
N PHE A 88 3.75 5.79 -15.09
CA PHE A 88 4.99 5.77 -14.29
C PHE A 88 5.85 7.04 -14.42
N LYS A 89 5.87 7.68 -15.60
CA LYS A 89 6.56 8.96 -15.77
C LYS A 89 6.03 10.06 -14.83
N LYS A 90 4.70 10.12 -14.62
CA LYS A 90 4.11 11.06 -13.66
C LYS A 90 4.37 10.67 -12.21
N HIS A 91 4.42 9.37 -11.91
CA HIS A 91 4.86 8.94 -10.59
C HIS A 91 6.28 9.40 -10.30
N GLU A 92 7.19 9.32 -11.28
CA GLU A 92 8.57 9.81 -11.13
C GLU A 92 8.65 11.33 -10.94
N GLU A 93 7.93 12.10 -11.78
CA GLU A 93 8.01 13.57 -11.83
C GLU A 93 7.17 14.27 -10.76
N GLU A 94 5.99 13.73 -10.42
CA GLU A 94 4.95 14.39 -9.62
C GLU A 94 4.47 13.54 -8.43
N GLY A 95 5.02 12.34 -8.23
CA GLY A 95 4.56 11.41 -7.21
C GLY A 95 4.77 11.92 -5.78
N ILE A 96 3.86 11.51 -4.89
CA ILE A 96 3.87 11.89 -3.48
C ILE A 96 5.01 11.15 -2.75
N GLU A 97 5.77 11.86 -1.93
CA GLU A 97 6.71 11.25 -1.00
C GLU A 97 5.93 10.54 0.12
N THR A 98 6.20 9.26 0.34
CA THR A 98 5.43 8.42 1.29
C THR A 98 5.45 8.98 2.71
N GLN A 99 6.56 9.58 3.13
CA GLN A 99 6.68 10.20 4.44
C GLN A 99 5.75 11.41 4.61
N TYR A 100 5.63 12.25 3.59
CA TYR A 100 4.71 13.39 3.62
C TYR A 100 3.25 12.94 3.73
N PHE A 101 2.89 11.89 2.99
CA PHE A 101 1.57 11.25 3.13
C PHE A 101 1.36 10.69 4.55
N ALA A 102 2.35 10.01 5.12
CA ALA A 102 2.26 9.41 6.45
C ALA A 102 1.98 10.46 7.53
N GLU A 103 2.66 11.62 7.48
CA GLU A 103 2.48 12.73 8.42
C GLU A 103 1.04 13.27 8.39
N LEU A 104 0.47 13.45 7.19
CA LEU A 104 -0.91 13.89 7.00
C LEU A 104 -1.90 12.81 7.47
N LEU A 105 -1.69 11.55 7.10
CA LEU A 105 -2.60 10.46 7.47
C LEU A 105 -2.62 10.26 8.99
N MET A 106 -1.47 10.33 9.66
CA MET A 106 -1.33 10.18 11.11
C MET A 106 -2.17 11.20 11.89
N THR A 107 -2.27 12.42 11.38
CA THR A 107 -3.00 13.53 12.03
C THR A 107 -4.44 13.68 11.55
N SER A 108 -4.85 12.94 10.51
CA SER A 108 -6.16 13.07 9.87
C SER A 108 -7.34 12.55 10.70
N GLY A 109 -7.09 11.73 11.72
CA GLY A 109 -8.12 11.01 12.47
C GLY A 109 -8.63 9.73 11.77
N VAL A 110 -8.04 9.34 10.64
CA VAL A 110 -8.36 8.09 9.92
C VAL A 110 -7.72 6.87 10.58
N VAL A 111 -6.51 7.03 11.11
CA VAL A 111 -5.78 5.99 11.84
C VAL A 111 -5.83 6.27 13.35
N LEU A 112 -5.60 5.24 14.16
CA LEU A 112 -5.59 5.33 15.63
C LEU A 112 -6.88 5.91 16.24
N CYS A 113 -8.01 5.75 15.55
CA CYS A 113 -9.31 6.24 15.98
C CYS A 113 -10.31 5.07 16.11
N GLU A 114 -10.78 4.78 17.32
CA GLU A 114 -11.66 3.64 17.61
C GLU A 114 -12.99 3.69 16.83
N GLY A 115 -13.46 4.89 16.45
CA GLY A 115 -14.67 5.06 15.65
C GLY A 115 -14.52 4.69 14.18
N VAL A 116 -13.28 4.50 13.69
CA VAL A 116 -13.00 4.18 12.29
C VAL A 116 -12.96 2.66 12.10
N LYS A 117 -13.87 2.16 11.26
CA LYS A 117 -13.89 0.76 10.82
C LYS A 117 -13.26 0.63 9.43
N TRP A 118 -12.22 -0.19 9.33
CA TRP A 118 -11.53 -0.48 8.08
C TRP A 118 -12.17 -1.65 7.34
N LEU A 119 -12.30 -1.51 6.02
CA LEU A 119 -12.78 -2.52 5.09
C LEU A 119 -11.64 -2.87 4.13
N SER A 120 -11.44 -4.16 3.87
CA SER A 120 -10.30 -4.61 3.06
C SER A 120 -10.59 -5.96 2.41
N PHE A 121 -9.82 -6.32 1.38
CA PHE A 121 -9.97 -7.55 0.63
C PHE A 121 -8.60 -8.16 0.35
N HIS A 122 -8.33 -9.38 0.86
CA HIS A 122 -7.02 -10.04 0.74
C HIS A 122 -5.82 -9.13 1.13
N SER A 123 -5.96 -8.46 2.27
CA SER A 123 -5.26 -7.20 2.57
C SER A 123 -3.92 -7.31 3.30
N GLY A 124 -3.28 -8.47 3.24
CA GLY A 124 -1.98 -8.67 3.87
C GLY A 124 -0.97 -7.63 3.40
N TYR A 125 -0.75 -7.55 2.09
CA TYR A 125 0.19 -6.61 1.49
C TYR A 125 -0.27 -5.16 1.69
N ASP A 126 -1.55 -4.88 1.53
CA ASP A 126 -2.11 -3.52 1.68
C ASP A 126 -1.82 -2.94 3.06
N PHE A 127 -2.14 -3.69 4.11
CA PHE A 127 -1.82 -3.28 5.47
C PHE A 127 -0.31 -3.33 5.76
N GLY A 128 0.43 -4.26 5.14
CA GLY A 128 1.88 -4.29 5.21
C GLY A 128 2.50 -2.97 4.77
N TYR A 129 2.13 -2.47 3.59
CA TYR A 129 2.59 -1.17 3.10
C TYR A 129 2.12 -0.02 3.98
N LEU A 130 0.84 -0.01 4.39
CA LEU A 130 0.31 1.06 5.24
C LEU A 130 1.08 1.14 6.57
N ILE A 131 1.34 0.00 7.23
CA ILE A 131 2.10 -0.05 8.49
C ILE A 131 3.56 0.37 8.27
N LYS A 132 4.22 -0.09 7.20
CA LYS A 132 5.58 0.35 6.86
C LYS A 132 5.66 1.88 6.71
N ILE A 133 4.70 2.46 5.98
CA ILE A 133 4.62 3.91 5.73
C ILE A 133 4.38 4.67 7.03
N LEU A 134 3.40 4.26 7.84
CA LEU A 134 3.03 4.94 9.08
C LEU A 134 4.10 4.84 10.18
N THR A 135 4.84 3.74 10.22
CA THR A 135 5.93 3.54 11.19
C THR A 135 7.27 4.08 10.72
N ASN A 136 7.40 4.35 9.42
CA ASN A 136 8.66 4.69 8.77
C ASN A 136 9.80 3.73 9.13
N SER A 137 9.47 2.43 9.21
CA SER A 137 10.38 1.37 9.64
C SER A 137 10.07 0.07 8.91
N ASN A 138 11.03 -0.84 8.87
CA ASN A 138 10.78 -2.19 8.36
C ASN A 138 9.71 -2.90 9.19
N LEU A 139 8.99 -3.82 8.56
CA LEU A 139 7.98 -4.61 9.25
C LEU A 139 8.61 -5.49 10.35
N PRO A 140 7.87 -5.80 11.43
CA PRO A 140 8.36 -6.59 12.56
C PRO A 140 8.93 -7.97 12.17
N GLU A 141 9.82 -8.52 13.02
CA GLU A 141 10.42 -9.84 12.81
C GLU A 141 9.57 -11.02 13.28
#